data_AF-A0A3C0YYS0-F1
#
_entry.id   AF-A0A3C0YYS0-F1
#
_cell.length_a   1.000
_cell.length_b   1.000
_cell.length_c   1.000
_cell.angle_alpha   90.00
_cell.angle_beta   90.00
_cell.angle_gamma   90.00
#
_symmetry.space_group_name_H-M   'P 1'
#
loop_
_entity.id
_entity.type
_entity.pdbx_description
1 polymer ?
#
loop_
_entity_poly.entity_id
_entity_poly.type
_entity_poly.pdbx_seq_one_letter_code
_entity_poly.pdbx_strand_id
1 'polypeptide(L)'
;MAEEFKEHGISFVFVYTREAHPSDERPAHTSIEHKVGHARDMVRRWDIKRPMLVDDIEGTMHRAFGALPNMTYILSANGTVLYRASWTDERTIRIALEQILFERGLRRNRIRVSPYYVEWLPGRTNERLVFVEGLANDAGARAVEEFIDAVEHTAGEAAARPVREWWTERQTSTAATESG
;
A
#
# COMPACT_ATOMS: atom_id res chain seq x y z
N MET A 1 9.92 10.38 5.85
CA MET A 1 8.94 10.27 6.97
C MET A 1 9.40 9.38 8.13
N ALA A 2 9.71 8.08 7.97
CA ALA A 2 10.00 7.22 9.14
C ALA A 2 11.20 7.68 10.00
N GLU A 3 12.35 7.99 9.39
CA GLU A 3 13.52 8.50 10.12
C GLU A 3 13.27 9.88 10.74
N GLU A 4 12.58 10.76 10.01
CA GLU A 4 12.22 12.10 10.45
C GLU A 4 11.41 12.11 11.76
N PHE A 5 10.40 11.24 11.88
CA PHE A 5 9.53 11.20 13.05
C PHE A 5 10.07 10.31 14.20
N LYS A 6 11.19 9.61 13.98
CA LYS A 6 11.82 8.74 14.99
C LYS A 6 12.25 9.52 16.24
N GLU A 7 12.81 10.71 16.06
CA GLU A 7 13.24 11.59 17.15
C GLU A 7 12.06 12.09 18.02
N HIS A 8 10.84 12.01 17.49
CA HIS A 8 9.61 12.36 18.22
C HIS A 8 8.98 11.17 18.95
N GLY A 9 9.69 10.04 19.05
CA GLY A 9 9.21 8.82 19.69
C GLY A 9 8.04 8.18 18.94
N ILE A 10 8.05 8.26 17.60
CA ILE A 10 7.09 7.59 16.73
C ILE A 10 7.82 6.44 16.03
N SER A 11 7.23 5.25 16.10
CA SER A 11 7.76 4.05 15.43
C SER A 11 6.90 3.71 14.23
N PHE A 12 7.53 3.37 13.12
CA PHE A 12 6.88 2.90 11.90
C PHE A 12 7.13 1.41 11.74
N VAL A 13 6.05 0.66 11.56
CA VAL A 13 6.10 -0.78 11.33
C VAL A 13 5.36 -1.06 10.04
N PHE A 14 5.96 -1.85 9.16
CA PHE A 14 5.26 -2.43 8.03
C PHE A 14 4.69 -3.78 8.45
N VAL A 15 3.47 -4.11 8.03
CA VAL A 15 2.92 -5.44 8.28
C VAL A 15 2.62 -6.14 6.97
N TYR A 16 3.29 -7.27 6.76
CA TYR A 16 3.07 -8.16 5.63
C TYR A 16 1.80 -8.97 5.86
N THR A 17 0.76 -8.69 5.10
CA THR A 17 -0.54 -9.35 5.22
C THR A 17 -0.69 -10.46 4.17
N ARG A 18 -1.93 -10.79 3.80
CA ARG A 18 -2.22 -11.77 2.75
C ARG A 18 -1.94 -11.14 1.39
N GLU A 19 -1.52 -11.92 0.40
CA GLU A 19 -1.44 -11.40 -0.98
C GLU A 19 -2.80 -10.85 -1.41
N ALA A 20 -2.82 -9.58 -1.81
CA ALA A 20 -4.04 -8.92 -2.27
C ALA A 20 -4.55 -9.52 -3.59
N HIS A 21 -3.61 -9.98 -4.42
CA HIS A 21 -3.86 -10.57 -5.73
C HIS A 21 -2.93 -11.77 -5.93
N PRO A 22 -3.34 -12.98 -5.51
CA PRO A 22 -2.61 -14.19 -5.85
C PRO A 22 -2.53 -14.35 -7.37
N SER A 23 -1.32 -14.45 -7.92
CA SER A 23 -1.07 -14.75 -9.32
C SER A 23 -0.37 -16.10 -9.45
N ASP A 24 -0.22 -16.61 -10.68
CA ASP A 24 0.54 -17.83 -10.92
C ASP A 24 2.00 -17.71 -10.44
N GLU A 25 2.57 -16.50 -10.48
CA GLU A 25 3.93 -16.19 -10.00
C GLU A 25 4.01 -15.96 -8.48
N ARG A 26 2.89 -15.56 -7.86
CA ARG A 26 2.78 -15.33 -6.41
C ARG A 26 1.48 -15.95 -5.90
N PRO A 27 1.44 -17.27 -5.72
CA PRO A 27 0.25 -17.95 -5.25
C PRO A 27 -0.08 -17.54 -3.81
N ALA A 28 -1.30 -17.84 -3.37
CA ALA A 28 -1.69 -17.67 -1.98
C ALA A 28 -0.69 -18.39 -1.06
N HIS A 29 -0.37 -17.77 0.07
CA HIS A 29 0.57 -18.35 1.02
C HIS A 29 0.05 -19.69 1.54
N THR A 30 0.83 -20.75 1.38
CA THR A 30 0.48 -22.12 1.77
C THR A 30 1.03 -22.53 3.14
N SER A 31 2.01 -21.77 3.66
CA SER A 31 2.57 -21.94 5.00
C SER A 31 3.15 -20.63 5.53
N ILE A 32 3.44 -20.56 6.84
CA ILE A 32 4.06 -19.38 7.44
C ILE A 32 5.50 -19.17 6.93
N GLU A 33 6.24 -20.24 6.68
CA GLU A 33 7.60 -20.19 6.13
C GLU A 33 7.60 -19.59 4.73
N HIS A 34 6.64 -20.00 3.89
CA HIS A 34 6.45 -19.46 2.54
C HIS A 34 6.14 -17.96 2.60
N LYS A 35 5.20 -17.55 3.46
CA LYS A 35 4.84 -16.14 3.68
C LYS A 35 6.02 -15.29 4.16
N VAL A 36 6.79 -15.81 5.11
CA VAL A 36 8.01 -15.13 5.61
C VAL A 36 9.09 -15.05 4.52
N GLY A 37 9.18 -16.06 3.64
CA GLY A 37 10.01 -16.01 2.44
C GLY A 37 9.68 -14.81 1.55
N HIS A 38 8.41 -14.67 1.17
CA HIS A 38 7.93 -13.55 0.36
C HIS A 38 8.15 -12.19 1.04
N ALA A 39 7.88 -12.09 2.34
CA ALA A 39 8.14 -10.88 3.11
C ALA A 39 9.63 -10.48 3.05
N ARG A 40 10.55 -11.45 3.17
CA ARG A 40 12.00 -11.21 3.05
C ARG A 40 12.42 -10.81 1.64
N ASP A 41 11.84 -11.43 0.61
CA ASP A 41 12.06 -11.02 -0.79
C ASP A 41 11.61 -9.58 -1.02
N MET A 42 10.46 -9.20 -0.48
CA MET A 42 9.95 -7.84 -0.56
C MET A 42 10.88 -6.83 0.14
N VAL A 43 11.38 -7.17 1.34
CA VAL A 43 12.37 -6.34 2.05
C VAL A 43 13.61 -6.10 1.18
N ARG A 44 14.14 -7.16 0.55
CA ARG A 44 15.32 -7.05 -0.32
C ARG A 44 15.04 -6.24 -1.59
N ARG A 45 13.95 -6.55 -2.29
CA ARG A 45 13.59 -5.94 -3.57
C ARG A 45 13.35 -4.45 -3.47
N TRP A 46 12.70 -4.01 -2.38
CA TRP A 46 12.29 -2.62 -2.19
C TRP A 46 13.13 -1.87 -1.16
N ASP A 47 14.24 -2.46 -0.75
CA ASP A 47 15.17 -1.91 0.25
C ASP A 47 14.48 -1.36 1.52
N ILE A 48 13.53 -2.14 2.05
CA ILE A 48 12.68 -1.71 3.17
C ILE A 48 13.51 -1.63 4.45
N LYS A 49 13.73 -0.41 4.96
CA LYS A 49 14.53 -0.18 6.17
C LYS A 49 13.76 -0.30 7.49
N ARG A 50 12.44 -0.11 7.45
CA ARG A 50 11.59 -0.16 8.64
C ARG A 50 11.34 -1.60 9.09
N PRO A 51 11.17 -1.86 10.40
CA PRO A 51 10.77 -3.17 10.89
C PRO A 51 9.52 -3.68 10.17
N MET A 52 9.56 -4.96 9.78
CA MET A 52 8.45 -5.65 9.16
C MET A 52 7.96 -6.77 10.08
N LEU A 53 6.67 -6.74 10.39
CA LEU A 53 5.97 -7.87 11.00
C LEU A 53 5.27 -8.67 9.91
N VAL A 54 5.06 -9.96 10.14
CA VAL A 54 4.32 -10.84 9.24
C VAL A 54 3.08 -11.30 9.97
N ASP A 55 1.90 -11.04 9.42
CA ASP A 55 0.63 -11.52 9.97
C ASP A 55 0.55 -13.05 9.87
N ASP A 56 -0.32 -13.67 10.64
CA ASP A 56 -0.51 -15.13 10.58
C ASP A 56 -1.03 -15.58 9.20
N ILE A 57 -0.96 -16.89 8.94
CA ILE A 57 -1.35 -17.45 7.64
C ILE A 57 -2.81 -17.14 7.30
N GLU A 58 -3.66 -17.13 8.31
CA GLU A 58 -5.08 -16.84 8.18
C GLU A 58 -5.33 -15.36 7.87
N GLY A 59 -4.42 -14.45 8.23
CA GLY A 59 -4.62 -13.02 8.11
C GLY A 59 -5.49 -12.43 9.22
N THR A 60 -5.34 -12.90 10.47
CA THR A 60 -6.15 -12.49 11.61
C THR A 60 -6.05 -10.99 11.87
N MET A 61 -4.83 -10.43 11.87
CA MET A 61 -4.67 -8.97 12.02
C MET A 61 -5.26 -8.26 10.81
N HIS A 62 -4.93 -8.70 9.60
CA HIS A 62 -5.39 -8.08 8.37
C HIS A 62 -6.92 -7.93 8.35
N ARG A 63 -7.66 -8.98 8.75
CA ARG A 63 -9.12 -8.93 8.89
C ARG A 63 -9.58 -7.96 9.99
N ALA A 64 -8.98 -8.03 11.17
CA ALA A 64 -9.35 -7.16 12.29
C ALA A 64 -9.17 -5.66 11.97
N PHE A 65 -8.21 -5.32 11.11
CA PHE A 65 -7.90 -3.95 10.71
C PHE A 65 -8.54 -3.52 9.39
N GLY A 66 -9.41 -4.33 8.77
CA GLY A 66 -10.26 -3.91 7.64
C GLY A 66 -10.05 -4.64 6.31
N ALA A 67 -9.07 -5.53 6.22
CA ALA A 67 -8.81 -6.41 5.07
C ALA A 67 -8.50 -5.72 3.71
N LEU A 68 -8.18 -4.42 3.69
CA LEU A 68 -7.80 -3.70 2.47
C LEU A 68 -6.27 -3.75 2.23
N PRO A 69 -5.81 -3.73 0.97
CA PRO A 69 -4.43 -4.09 0.61
C PRO A 69 -3.34 -3.11 1.08
N ASN A 70 -3.69 -1.83 1.34
CA ASN A 70 -2.70 -0.79 1.64
C ASN A 70 -3.20 0.18 2.70
N MET A 71 -3.69 -0.34 3.82
CA MET A 71 -4.22 0.50 4.92
C MET A 71 -3.11 1.08 5.79
N THR A 72 -3.39 2.21 6.43
CA THR A 72 -2.54 2.76 7.50
C THR A 72 -3.35 3.02 8.76
N TYR A 73 -2.76 2.68 9.91
CA TYR A 73 -3.25 3.02 11.23
C TYR A 73 -2.16 3.76 12.02
N ILE A 74 -2.54 4.76 12.80
CA ILE A 74 -1.68 5.34 13.84
C ILE A 74 -2.29 4.97 15.18
N LEU A 75 -1.50 4.27 16.00
CA LEU A 75 -1.89 3.84 17.33
C LEU A 75 -1.16 4.69 18.39
N SER A 76 -1.85 5.01 19.47
CA SER A 76 -1.20 5.51 20.68
C SER A 76 -0.46 4.38 21.40
N ALA A 77 0.42 4.74 22.35
CA ALA A 77 1.16 3.76 23.16
C ALA A 77 0.26 2.83 24.01
N ASN A 78 -0.98 3.23 24.28
CA ASN A 78 -1.99 2.41 24.97
C ASN A 78 -2.96 1.68 24.00
N GLY A 79 -2.64 1.62 22.70
CA GLY A 79 -3.42 0.86 21.72
C GLY A 79 -4.69 1.54 21.21
N THR A 80 -4.90 2.84 21.47
CA THR A 80 -6.02 3.60 20.91
C THR A 80 -5.73 3.97 19.46
N VAL A 81 -6.70 3.75 18.57
CA VAL A 81 -6.60 4.20 17.17
C VAL A 81 -6.76 5.72 17.12
N LEU A 82 -5.71 6.42 16.70
CA LEU A 82 -5.70 7.88 16.52
C LEU A 82 -5.96 8.30 15.08
N TYR A 83 -5.65 7.42 14.13
CA TYR A 83 -5.88 7.63 12.69
C TYR A 83 -6.09 6.27 12.02
N ARG A 84 -6.99 6.25 11.04
CA ARG A 84 -7.25 5.10 10.16
C ARG A 84 -7.41 5.61 8.73
N ALA A 85 -6.79 4.90 7.78
CA ALA A 85 -7.00 5.14 6.36
C ALA A 85 -7.06 3.81 5.61
N SER A 86 -8.02 3.73 4.68
CA SER A 86 -8.17 2.61 3.76
C SER A 86 -7.05 2.53 2.72
N TRP A 87 -6.27 3.60 2.57
CA TRP A 87 -5.14 3.69 1.67
C TRP A 87 -4.01 4.53 2.28
N THR A 88 -2.77 4.10 2.12
CA THR A 88 -1.58 4.83 2.55
C THR A 88 -1.33 6.01 1.61
N ASP A 89 -1.41 7.23 2.15
CA ASP A 89 -0.99 8.47 1.48
C ASP A 89 -0.10 9.27 2.44
N GLU A 90 1.10 9.62 1.98
CA GLU A 90 2.10 10.31 2.82
C GLU A 90 1.59 11.62 3.39
N ARG A 91 0.84 12.41 2.61
CA ARG A 91 0.40 13.76 2.99
C ARG A 91 -0.59 13.69 4.14
N THR A 92 -1.58 12.80 4.04
CA THR A 92 -2.59 12.66 5.11
C THR A 92 -2.02 12.02 6.37
N ILE A 93 -1.07 11.09 6.25
CA ILE A 93 -0.34 10.53 7.40
C ILE A 93 0.47 11.62 8.10
N ARG A 94 1.19 12.44 7.33
CA ARG A 94 1.97 13.57 7.87
C ARG A 94 1.10 14.55 8.64
N ILE A 95 -0.02 14.98 8.06
CA ILE A 95 -0.99 15.87 8.74
C ILE A 95 -1.45 15.28 10.08
N ALA A 96 -1.78 13.99 10.10
CA ALA A 96 -2.19 13.31 11.32
C ALA A 96 -1.08 13.27 12.38
N LEU A 97 0.17 12.98 11.97
CA LEU A 97 1.32 12.95 12.88
C LEU A 97 1.63 14.34 13.44
N GLU A 98 1.63 15.37 12.61
CA GLU A 98 1.87 16.76 13.03
C GLU A 98 0.81 17.23 14.04
N GLN A 99 -0.46 16.93 13.80
CA GLN A 99 -1.54 17.19 14.75
C GLN A 99 -1.31 16.45 16.08
N ILE A 100 -0.93 15.17 16.04
CA ILE A 100 -0.63 14.39 17.25
C ILE A 100 0.53 15.01 18.04
N LEU A 101 1.59 15.46 17.36
CA LEU A 101 2.73 16.11 18.00
C LEU A 101 2.37 17.47 18.62
N PHE A 102 1.55 18.26 17.93
CA PHE A 102 1.01 19.51 18.44
C PHE A 102 0.23 19.29 19.74
N GLU A 103 -0.71 18.33 19.75
CA GLU A 103 -1.48 18.02 20.95
C GLU A 103 -0.64 17.41 22.08
N ARG A 104 0.40 16.62 21.75
CA ARG A 104 1.39 16.17 22.76
C ARG A 104 2.07 17.37 23.42
N GLY A 105 2.36 18.44 22.67
CA GLY A 105 2.82 19.72 23.20
C GLY A 105 1.83 20.35 24.19
N LEU A 106 0.55 20.45 23.81
CA LEU A 106 -0.51 20.98 24.69
C LEU A 106 -0.62 20.19 26.00
N ARG A 107 -0.62 18.85 25.91
CA ARG A 107 -0.69 17.97 27.09
C ARG A 107 0.52 18.15 28.02
N ARG A 108 1.74 18.30 27.47
CA ARG A 108 2.95 18.61 28.27
C ARG A 108 2.82 19.94 29.01
N ASN A 109 2.13 20.91 28.42
CA ASN A 109 1.83 22.21 29.02
C ASN A 109 0.58 22.20 29.91
N ARG A 110 0.05 21.02 30.28
CA ARG A 110 -1.15 20.85 31.11
C ARG A 110 -2.43 21.47 30.53
N ILE A 111 -2.47 21.71 29.22
CA ILE A 111 -3.67 22.15 28.51
C ILE A 111 -4.52 20.92 28.21
N ARG A 112 -5.80 20.97 28.60
CA ARG A 112 -6.75 19.89 28.33
C ARG A 112 -7.03 19.81 26.82
N VAL A 113 -6.83 18.63 26.25
CA VAL A 113 -7.19 18.29 24.86
C VAL A 113 -8.30 17.25 24.90
N SER A 114 -9.44 17.53 24.26
CA SER A 114 -10.57 16.61 24.19
C SER A 114 -10.66 16.02 22.78
N PRO A 115 -10.75 14.69 22.62
CA PRO A 115 -10.87 14.07 21.31
C PRO A 115 -12.25 14.34 20.70
N TYR A 116 -12.31 14.35 19.37
CA TYR A 116 -13.55 14.41 18.58
C TYR A 116 -13.39 13.55 17.31
N TYR A 117 -14.51 13.21 16.68
CA TYR A 117 -14.54 12.38 15.48
C TYR A 117 -14.55 13.23 14.21
N VAL A 118 -13.85 12.77 13.16
CA VAL A 118 -13.79 13.40 11.84
C VAL A 118 -13.88 12.32 10.76
N GLU A 119 -14.72 12.54 9.75
CA GLU A 119 -14.65 11.87 8.45
C GLU A 119 -14.05 12.82 7.43
N TRP A 120 -13.08 12.34 6.66
CA TRP A 120 -12.44 13.10 5.61
C TRP A 120 -12.18 12.20 4.40
N LEU A 121 -12.62 12.64 3.22
CA LEU A 121 -12.44 11.92 1.96
C LEU A 121 -11.47 12.68 1.05
N PRO A 122 -10.15 12.51 1.23
CA PRO A 122 -9.15 13.12 0.35
C PRO A 122 -9.13 12.43 -1.02
N GLY A 123 -8.89 13.21 -2.08
CA GLY A 123 -8.64 12.69 -3.41
C GLY A 123 -7.19 12.25 -3.60
N ARG A 124 -6.96 11.23 -4.44
CA ARG A 124 -5.63 10.81 -4.90
C ARG A 124 -5.51 10.98 -6.41
N THR A 125 -4.30 11.26 -6.89
CA THR A 125 -4.00 11.11 -8.32
C THR A 125 -4.06 9.63 -8.68
N ASN A 126 -4.55 9.33 -9.87
CA ASN A 126 -4.58 7.98 -10.42
C ASN A 126 -3.74 7.95 -11.69
N GLU A 127 -2.42 7.78 -11.51
CA GLU A 127 -1.45 7.68 -12.59
C GLU A 127 -1.50 6.26 -13.19
N ARG A 128 -2.56 5.99 -13.94
CA ARG A 128 -2.86 4.65 -14.46
C ARG A 128 -1.71 4.04 -15.27
N LEU A 129 -1.02 4.83 -16.07
CA LEU A 129 0.10 4.33 -16.89
C LEU A 129 1.28 3.90 -16.02
N VAL A 130 1.64 4.69 -15.00
CA VAL A 130 2.71 4.34 -14.04
C VAL A 130 2.34 3.05 -13.28
N PHE A 131 1.07 2.93 -12.87
CA PHE A 131 0.57 1.72 -12.24
C PHE A 131 0.71 0.48 -13.15
N VAL A 132 0.27 0.59 -14.41
CA VAL A 132 0.29 -0.53 -15.35
C VAL A 132 1.71 -0.89 -15.77
N GLU A 133 2.60 0.10 -15.89
CA GLU A 133 4.02 -0.16 -16.12
C GLU A 133 4.64 -0.96 -14.97
N GLY A 134 4.37 -0.58 -13.72
CA GLY A 134 4.76 -1.36 -12.55
C GLY A 134 4.21 -2.78 -12.59
N LEU A 135 2.94 -2.95 -12.96
CA LEU A 135 2.28 -4.25 -13.08
C LEU A 135 2.96 -5.14 -14.14
N ALA A 136 3.28 -4.57 -15.30
CA ALA A 136 3.98 -5.25 -16.38
C ALA A 136 5.37 -5.75 -15.93
N ASN A 137 6.10 -4.91 -15.18
CA ASN A 137 7.45 -5.23 -14.71
C ASN A 137 7.46 -6.23 -13.54
N ASP A 138 6.43 -6.21 -12.68
CA ASP A 138 6.43 -6.94 -11.42
C ASP A 138 5.63 -8.23 -11.42
N ALA A 139 4.57 -8.32 -12.23
CA ALA A 139 3.61 -9.43 -12.28
C ALA A 139 3.39 -9.99 -13.70
N GLY A 140 3.98 -9.36 -14.71
CA GLY A 140 4.00 -9.85 -16.09
C GLY A 140 2.76 -9.50 -16.92
N ALA A 141 2.78 -9.98 -18.17
CA ALA A 141 1.81 -9.64 -19.22
C ALA A 141 0.36 -9.96 -18.85
N ARG A 142 0.13 -11.13 -18.21
CA ARG A 142 -1.20 -11.58 -17.82
C ARG A 142 -1.89 -10.60 -16.88
N ALA A 143 -1.17 -10.06 -15.91
CA ALA A 143 -1.73 -9.13 -14.93
C ALA A 143 -2.15 -7.80 -15.59
N VAL A 144 -1.43 -7.36 -16.62
CA VAL A 144 -1.78 -6.17 -17.42
C VAL A 144 -3.08 -6.39 -18.19
N GLU A 145 -3.23 -7.54 -18.86
CA GLU A 145 -4.46 -7.86 -19.59
C GLU A 145 -5.68 -7.95 -18.66
N GLU A 146 -5.55 -8.66 -17.54
CA GLU A 146 -6.62 -8.77 -16.53
C GLU A 146 -7.00 -7.39 -15.97
N PHE A 147 -6.04 -6.48 -15.80
CA PHE A 147 -6.33 -5.12 -15.38
C PHE A 147 -7.07 -4.31 -16.46
N ILE A 148 -6.66 -4.40 -17.71
CA ILE A 148 -7.34 -3.72 -18.82
C ILE A 148 -8.79 -4.19 -18.90
N ASP A 149 -9.02 -5.51 -18.90
CA ASP A 149 -10.37 -6.11 -18.96
C ASP A 149 -11.24 -5.67 -17.77
N ALA A 150 -10.66 -5.60 -16.57
CA ALA A 150 -11.37 -5.11 -15.39
C ALA A 150 -11.76 -3.62 -15.51
N VAL A 151 -10.89 -2.78 -16.09
CA VAL A 151 -11.20 -1.37 -16.34
C VAL A 151 -12.28 -1.22 -17.41
N GLU A 152 -12.23 -2.02 -18.48
CA GLU A 152 -13.26 -2.04 -19.51
C GLU A 152 -14.63 -2.41 -18.94
N HIS A 153 -14.66 -3.44 -18.09
CA HIS A 153 -15.89 -3.90 -17.46
C HIS A 153 -16.48 -2.89 -16.47
N THR A 154 -15.63 -2.20 -15.70
CA THR A 154 -16.08 -1.32 -14.60
C THR A 154 -16.26 0.14 -15.00
N ALA A 155 -15.43 0.64 -15.91
CA ALA A 155 -15.37 2.06 -16.30
C ALA A 155 -15.55 2.28 -17.81
N GLY A 156 -15.68 1.22 -18.60
CA GLY A 156 -15.92 1.26 -20.04
C GLY A 156 -14.64 1.33 -20.88
N GLU A 157 -14.79 1.00 -22.16
CA GLU A 157 -13.69 0.92 -23.15
C GLU A 157 -12.90 2.24 -23.28
N ALA A 158 -13.60 3.39 -23.28
CA ALA A 158 -12.95 4.69 -23.35
C ALA A 158 -11.99 4.96 -22.18
N ALA A 159 -12.27 4.39 -20.99
CA ALA A 159 -11.43 4.52 -19.81
C ALA A 159 -10.20 3.59 -19.84
N ALA A 160 -10.30 2.47 -20.56
CA ALA A 160 -9.23 1.49 -20.72
C ALA A 160 -8.31 1.79 -21.91
N ARG A 161 -8.82 2.48 -22.95
CA ARG A 161 -8.10 2.76 -24.20
C ARG A 161 -6.67 3.27 -24.02
N PRO A 162 -6.37 4.27 -23.15
CA PRO A 162 -5.00 4.75 -22.98
C PRO A 162 -4.03 3.66 -22.50
N VAL A 163 -4.53 2.74 -21.67
CA VAL A 163 -3.73 1.61 -21.16
C VAL A 163 -3.53 0.55 -22.25
N ARG A 164 -4.59 0.24 -23.01
CA ARG A 164 -4.56 -0.73 -24.10
C ARG A 164 -3.62 -0.30 -25.24
N GLU A 165 -3.64 0.99 -25.60
CA GLU A 165 -2.72 1.59 -26.58
C GLU A 165 -1.27 1.46 -26.11
N TRP A 166 -0.96 1.90 -24.88
CA TRP A 166 0.37 1.78 -24.28
C TRP A 166 0.87 0.33 -24.24
N TRP A 167 0.01 -0.62 -23.88
CA TRP A 167 0.38 -2.03 -23.78
C TRP A 167 0.72 -2.65 -25.15
N THR A 168 -0.06 -2.32 -26.17
CA THR A 168 0.17 -2.76 -27.56
C THR A 168 1.50 -2.23 -28.11
N GLU A 169 1.81 -0.95 -27.85
CA GLU A 169 3.08 -0.32 -28.24
C GLU A 169 4.28 -1.00 -27.57
N ARG A 170 4.15 -1.31 -26.26
CA ARG A 170 5.19 -1.98 -25.49
C ARG A 170 5.49 -3.39 -26.03
N GLN A 171 4.46 -4.19 -26.28
CA GLN A 171 4.61 -5.54 -26.84
C GLN A 171 5.29 -5.52 -28.20
N THR A 172 4.91 -4.57 -29.06
CA THR A 172 5.49 -4.41 -30.40
C THR A 172 6.97 -4.04 -30.33
N SER A 173 7.35 -3.17 -29.39
CA SER A 173 8.75 -2.76 -29.18
C SER A 173 9.62 -3.89 -28.62
N THR A 174 9.09 -4.71 -27.72
CA THR A 174 9.79 -5.91 -27.21
C THR A 174 10.02 -6.93 -28.31
N ALA A 175 9.01 -7.22 -29.14
CA ALA A 175 9.12 -8.15 -30.27
C ALA A 175 10.15 -7.71 -31.33
N ALA A 176 10.29 -6.39 -31.56
CA ALA A 176 11.28 -5.84 -32.48
C ALA A 176 12.73 -5.91 -31.96
N THR A 177 12.91 -6.02 -30.64
CA THR A 177 14.24 -6.10 -30.00
C THR A 177 14.76 -7.54 -29.92
N GLU A 178 13.88 -8.54 -29.88
CA GLU A 178 14.24 -9.97 -29.85
C GLU A 178 14.51 -10.59 -31.24
N SER A 179 14.21 -9.85 -32.31
CA SER A 179 14.34 -10.29 -33.71
C SER A 179 15.56 -9.71 -34.46
N GLY A 180 16.45 -9.01 -33.77
CA GLY A 180 17.72 -8.47 -34.29
C GLY A 180 18.92 -8.95 -33.47
#